data_AF-A0A7T7XK07-F1
#
_entry.id   AF-A0A7T7XK07-F1
#
_cell.length_a   1.000
_cell.length_b   1.000
_cell.length_c   1.000
_cell.angle_alpha   90.00
_cell.angle_beta   90.00
_cell.angle_gamma   90.00
#
_symmetry.space_group_name_H-M   'P 1'
#
loop_
_entity.id
_entity.type
_entity.pdbx_description
1 polymer ?
#
loop_
_entity_poly.entity_id
_entity_poly.type
_entity_poly.pdbx_seq_one_letter_code
_entity_poly.pdbx_strand_id
1 'polypeptide(L)'
;MDHLKKMRSHKELAKQLSILCNIDILKKFDRPMEEHFEHSLEGKVFARHEENEDKCYLLEDGSVGFFSDREWIAGRVAESMEDFLTYIINVPELLAVFEWPTDSDMYESDEALEKAVADNLQRYNEDELKSLAGALEVPFYPEEEIAEKVMRPFYEAATREPLFTVFLDDNDAMPLIDPPAGAGSVYYTCYGSCMPICENYLDCALFHIAAYLRDVAKEKTASMTDDQLRRYVNRVMKQASAFGISSERAHGKWAYMTLATNGDLPNLEAVKVFMKDPEYEHLGADGRVDLLMKNTITELEKREAAEKNAEAAGPAKHLAYSDESSHKF
;
A
#
# COMPACT_ATOMS: atom_id res chain seq x y z
N MET A 1 32.39 -5.92 13.25
CA MET A 1 32.13 -6.91 14.33
C MET A 1 30.90 -7.75 13.96
N ASP A 2 30.73 -8.97 14.47
CA ASP A 2 29.44 -9.68 14.35
C ASP A 2 28.49 -9.18 15.46
N HIS A 3 27.80 -8.08 15.18
CA HIS A 3 26.87 -7.43 16.10
C HIS A 3 25.77 -8.38 16.58
N LEU A 4 25.20 -9.19 15.67
CA LEU A 4 24.12 -10.11 16.01
C LEU A 4 24.58 -11.19 16.98
N LYS A 5 25.78 -11.74 16.78
CA LYS A 5 26.38 -12.68 17.73
C LYS A 5 26.61 -12.05 19.11
N LYS A 6 27.09 -10.80 19.17
CA LYS A 6 27.30 -10.06 20.42
C LYS A 6 25.98 -9.85 21.16
N MET A 7 24.94 -9.35 20.48
CA MET A 7 23.61 -9.16 21.08
C MET A 7 23.03 -10.48 21.62
N ARG A 8 23.21 -11.59 20.89
CA ARG A 8 22.75 -12.92 21.33
C ARG A 8 23.56 -13.50 22.49
N SER A 9 24.86 -13.18 22.61
CA SER A 9 25.70 -13.69 23.70
C SER A 9 25.65 -12.86 24.99
N HIS A 10 25.25 -11.59 24.90
CA HIS A 10 25.20 -10.66 26.03
C HIS A 10 23.75 -10.29 26.37
N LYS A 11 23.15 -11.04 27.30
CA LYS A 11 21.75 -10.84 27.74
C LYS A 11 21.44 -9.41 28.18
N GLU A 12 22.40 -8.74 28.81
CA GLU A 12 22.18 -7.36 29.27
C GLU A 12 22.06 -6.39 28.08
N LEU A 13 22.87 -6.56 27.02
CA LEU A 13 22.77 -5.74 25.82
C LEU A 13 21.44 -5.95 25.10
N ALA A 14 20.99 -7.20 24.96
CA ALA A 14 19.68 -7.49 24.37
C ALA A 14 18.54 -6.88 25.19
N LYS A 15 18.64 -6.91 26.53
CA LYS A 15 17.66 -6.28 27.42
C LYS A 15 17.67 -4.76 27.30
N GLN A 16 18.85 -4.13 27.16
CA GLN A 16 18.95 -2.68 26.96
C GLN A 16 18.35 -2.25 25.62
N LEU A 17 18.58 -3.00 24.54
CA LEU A 17 17.93 -2.75 23.23
C LEU A 17 16.41 -2.86 23.31
N SER A 18 15.91 -3.86 24.04
CA SER A 18 14.47 -4.03 24.30
C SER A 18 13.90 -2.82 25.04
N ILE A 19 14.54 -2.38 26.15
CA ILE A 19 14.04 -1.29 26.99
C ILE A 19 14.20 0.10 26.34
N LEU A 20 15.32 0.35 25.66
CA LEU A 20 15.67 1.68 25.18
C LEU A 20 15.25 1.91 23.73
N CYS A 21 15.15 0.85 22.92
CA CYS A 21 14.89 0.95 21.49
C CYS A 21 13.65 0.13 21.07
N ASN A 22 12.94 -0.51 22.00
CA ASN A 22 11.80 -1.42 21.73
C ASN A 22 12.16 -2.57 20.77
N ILE A 23 13.40 -3.04 20.78
CA ILE A 23 13.88 -4.11 19.89
C ILE A 23 14.27 -5.37 20.68
N ASP A 24 13.49 -6.42 20.46
CA ASP A 24 13.70 -7.75 21.02
C ASP A 24 14.51 -8.63 20.07
N ILE A 25 15.79 -8.83 20.40
CA ILE A 25 16.68 -9.72 19.63
C ILE A 25 16.31 -11.19 19.86
N LEU A 26 15.98 -11.90 18.78
CA LEU A 26 15.64 -13.32 18.83
C LEU A 26 16.89 -14.18 19.07
N LYS A 27 16.75 -15.17 19.96
CA LYS A 27 17.83 -16.13 20.30
C LYS A 27 18.31 -16.95 19.10
N LYS A 28 17.42 -17.20 18.15
CA LYS A 28 17.66 -17.86 16.87
C LYS A 28 16.87 -17.12 15.80
N PHE A 29 17.26 -17.29 14.54
CA PHE A 29 16.43 -16.81 13.45
C PHE A 29 15.07 -17.48 13.48
N ASP A 30 14.03 -16.70 13.24
CA ASP A 30 12.70 -17.22 12.96
C ASP A 30 12.51 -17.41 11.45
N ARG A 31 11.47 -18.16 11.08
CA ARG A 31 11.07 -18.23 9.67
C ARG A 31 10.45 -16.89 9.26
N PRO A 32 10.65 -16.44 7.99
CA PRO A 32 9.72 -15.48 7.38
C PRO A 32 8.29 -16.05 7.48
N MET A 33 7.27 -15.19 7.41
CA MET A 33 5.85 -15.43 7.74
C MET A 33 5.18 -16.70 7.14
N GLU A 34 3.87 -16.89 7.37
CA GLU A 34 3.09 -18.04 6.89
C GLU A 34 3.23 -18.30 5.37
N GLU A 35 2.81 -19.47 4.90
CA GLU A 35 3.04 -19.98 3.53
C GLU A 35 2.49 -19.08 2.39
N HIS A 36 1.73 -18.03 2.72
CA HIS A 36 1.09 -17.09 1.78
C HIS A 36 1.88 -15.79 1.53
N PHE A 37 3.07 -15.65 2.12
CA PHE A 37 3.89 -14.45 2.01
C PHE A 37 5.13 -14.70 1.13
N GLU A 38 5.16 -14.08 -0.06
CA GLU A 38 6.38 -14.03 -0.88
C GLU A 38 7.16 -12.76 -0.58
N HIS A 39 8.49 -12.80 -0.58
CA HIS A 39 9.32 -11.62 -0.33
C HIS A 39 10.13 -11.31 -1.59
N SER A 40 10.30 -10.04 -1.93
CA SER A 40 11.15 -9.63 -3.07
C SER A 40 12.62 -9.97 -2.85
N LEU A 41 13.05 -10.08 -1.59
CA LEU A 41 14.35 -10.57 -1.16
C LEU A 41 14.18 -11.59 -0.03
N GLU A 42 14.94 -12.67 -0.12
CA GLU A 42 15.03 -13.66 0.94
C GLU A 42 15.65 -13.05 2.21
N GLY A 43 15.11 -13.44 3.36
CA GLY A 43 15.55 -12.90 4.64
C GLY A 43 15.19 -13.79 5.81
N LYS A 44 15.83 -13.54 6.94
CA LYS A 44 15.55 -14.24 8.19
C LYS A 44 15.25 -13.26 9.29
N VAL A 45 14.14 -13.48 9.99
CA VAL A 45 13.76 -12.61 11.12
C VAL A 45 14.75 -12.80 12.25
N PHE A 46 15.38 -11.71 12.70
CA PHE A 46 16.37 -11.75 13.78
C PHE A 46 15.94 -10.96 15.01
N ALA A 47 14.99 -10.04 14.88
CA ALA A 47 14.44 -9.25 15.96
C ALA A 47 12.96 -8.95 15.71
N ARG A 48 12.25 -8.57 16.78
CA ARG A 48 10.89 -8.05 16.71
C ARG A 48 10.80 -6.74 17.48
N HIS A 49 9.89 -5.87 17.08
CA HIS A 49 9.52 -4.74 17.91
C HIS A 49 8.65 -5.24 19.09
N GLU A 50 8.96 -4.81 20.31
CA GLU A 50 8.39 -5.39 21.55
C GLU A 50 6.87 -5.23 21.63
N GLU A 51 6.35 -4.07 21.21
CA GLU A 51 4.94 -3.71 21.46
C GLU A 51 3.96 -4.22 20.40
N ASN A 52 4.38 -4.27 19.13
CA ASN A 52 3.49 -4.50 17.98
C ASN A 52 3.89 -5.74 17.15
N GLU A 53 4.91 -6.49 17.60
CA GLU A 53 5.43 -7.70 16.97
C GLU A 53 5.97 -7.53 15.54
N ASP A 54 6.23 -6.29 15.11
CA ASP A 54 6.79 -6.02 13.79
C ASP A 54 8.16 -6.66 13.62
N LYS A 55 8.49 -7.10 12.41
CA LYS A 55 9.59 -8.03 12.16
C LYS A 55 10.78 -7.34 11.50
N CYS A 56 11.97 -7.51 12.08
CA CYS A 56 13.23 -7.11 11.47
C CYS A 56 13.90 -8.30 10.79
N TYR A 57 14.21 -8.16 9.51
CA TYR A 57 14.81 -9.17 8.66
C TYR A 57 16.28 -8.86 8.42
N LEU A 58 17.13 -9.88 8.54
CA LEU A 58 18.46 -9.86 7.95
C LEU A 58 18.32 -10.43 6.54
N LEU A 59 18.47 -9.56 5.54
CA LEU A 59 18.29 -9.92 4.13
C LEU A 59 19.54 -10.61 3.59
N GLU A 60 19.38 -11.34 2.49
CA GLU A 60 20.46 -12.12 1.86
C GLU A 60 21.63 -11.26 1.36
N ASP A 61 21.38 -10.00 1.01
CA ASP A 61 22.40 -9.04 0.59
C ASP A 61 23.10 -8.34 1.76
N GLY A 62 22.76 -8.70 3.00
CA GLY A 62 23.38 -8.20 4.23
C GLY A 62 22.72 -6.94 4.80
N SER A 63 21.73 -6.38 4.10
CA SER A 63 20.95 -5.25 4.59
C SER A 63 19.90 -5.68 5.61
N VAL A 64 19.29 -4.70 6.28
CA VAL A 64 18.20 -4.92 7.24
C VAL A 64 16.89 -4.47 6.63
N GLY A 65 15.95 -5.41 6.55
CA GLY A 65 14.57 -5.20 6.16
C GLY A 65 13.66 -5.09 7.37
N PHE A 66 12.50 -4.49 7.17
CA PHE A 66 11.47 -4.34 8.17
C PHE A 66 10.10 -4.64 7.56
N PHE A 67 9.22 -5.26 8.33
CA PHE A 67 7.83 -5.46 7.96
C PHE A 67 6.90 -5.24 9.15
N SER A 68 5.89 -4.39 8.98
CA SER A 68 4.78 -4.26 9.92
C SER A 68 3.55 -5.00 9.38
N ASP A 69 3.12 -6.03 10.11
CA ASP A 69 1.89 -6.77 9.81
C ASP A 69 0.65 -5.88 10.05
N ARG A 70 0.76 -4.90 10.94
CA ARG A 70 -0.33 -4.00 11.33
C ARG A 70 -0.56 -2.92 10.28
N GLU A 71 0.51 -2.23 9.88
CA GLU A 71 0.44 -1.12 8.92
C GLU A 71 0.59 -1.60 7.48
N TRP A 72 0.90 -2.89 7.26
CA TRP A 72 1.15 -3.46 5.94
C TRP A 72 2.29 -2.76 5.19
N ILE A 73 3.32 -2.33 5.91
CA ILE A 73 4.48 -1.61 5.37
C ILE A 73 5.70 -2.52 5.37
N ALA A 74 6.39 -2.58 4.23
CA ALA A 74 7.65 -3.29 4.05
C ALA A 74 8.72 -2.36 3.48
N GLY A 75 9.95 -2.48 3.97
CA GLY A 75 11.07 -1.80 3.32
C GLY A 75 12.41 -2.04 3.99
N ARG A 76 13.47 -1.60 3.33
CA ARG A 76 14.81 -1.59 3.90
C ARG A 76 14.90 -0.44 4.89
N VAL A 77 15.53 -0.68 6.03
CA VAL A 77 15.78 0.36 7.05
C VAL A 77 17.26 0.67 7.19
N ALA A 78 18.13 -0.20 6.69
CA ALA A 78 19.58 -0.03 6.80
C ALA A 78 20.33 -0.92 5.81
N GLU A 79 21.51 -0.45 5.39
CA GLU A 79 22.44 -1.16 4.50
C GLU A 79 23.24 -2.26 5.21
N SER A 80 23.33 -2.20 6.55
CA SER A 80 23.99 -3.20 7.37
C SER A 80 23.43 -3.27 8.78
N MET A 81 23.83 -4.29 9.55
CA MET A 81 23.49 -4.38 10.98
C MET A 81 24.09 -3.23 11.79
N GLU A 82 25.25 -2.70 11.39
CA GLU A 82 25.86 -1.55 12.05
C GLU A 82 25.03 -0.29 11.84
N ASP A 83 24.59 -0.06 10.60
CA ASP A 83 23.72 1.08 10.26
C ASP A 83 22.37 0.96 10.95
N PHE A 84 21.79 -0.25 11.03
CA PHE A 84 20.54 -0.50 11.76
C PHE A 84 20.66 -0.15 13.25
N LEU A 85 21.74 -0.59 13.91
CA LEU A 85 21.98 -0.28 15.32
C LEU A 85 22.26 1.21 15.53
N THR A 86 23.02 1.81 14.62
CA THR A 86 23.27 3.26 14.64
C THR A 86 21.94 4.01 14.57
N TYR A 87 21.06 3.62 13.66
CA TYR A 87 19.76 4.23 13.48
C TYR A 87 18.88 4.14 14.74
N ILE A 88 18.58 2.93 15.24
CA ILE A 88 17.65 2.76 16.36
C ILE A 88 18.16 3.30 17.70
N ILE A 89 19.48 3.50 17.86
CA ILE A 89 20.07 4.05 19.08
C ILE A 89 20.11 5.58 19.03
N ASN A 90 20.41 6.17 17.87
CA ASN A 90 20.40 7.63 17.71
C ASN A 90 18.98 8.18 17.61
N VAL A 91 18.02 7.37 17.15
CA VAL A 91 16.62 7.76 17.00
C VAL A 91 15.71 6.66 17.58
N PRO A 92 15.60 6.57 18.91
CA PRO A 92 14.79 5.54 19.57
C PRO A 92 13.29 5.75 19.30
N GLU A 93 12.50 4.66 19.38
CA GLU A 93 11.05 4.61 19.08
C GLU A 93 10.63 4.80 17.62
N LEU A 94 11.57 4.88 16.69
CA LEU A 94 11.25 5.13 15.28
C LEU A 94 10.47 4.00 14.60
N LEU A 95 10.52 2.78 15.16
CA LEU A 95 9.69 1.64 14.72
C LEU A 95 8.31 1.61 15.41
N ALA A 96 8.08 2.41 16.45
CA ALA A 96 6.76 2.56 17.06
C ALA A 96 5.94 3.65 16.35
N VAL A 97 6.61 4.59 15.69
CA VAL A 97 6.01 5.76 15.03
C VAL A 97 6.28 5.71 13.51
N PHE A 98 5.60 4.80 12.81
CA PHE A 98 5.55 4.71 11.33
C PHE A 98 4.94 5.94 10.64
N GLU A 99 4.82 7.07 11.34
CA GLU A 99 4.37 8.34 10.76
C GLU A 99 5.54 9.26 10.46
N TRP A 100 6.68 9.11 11.16
CA TRP A 100 7.76 10.07 11.04
C TRP A 100 8.69 9.75 9.86
N PRO A 101 9.49 8.68 9.86
CA PRO A 101 10.55 8.49 8.86
C PRO A 101 10.02 8.10 7.47
N THR A 102 8.71 7.87 7.33
CA THR A 102 8.05 7.47 6.09
C THR A 102 7.42 8.65 5.35
N ASP A 103 7.35 9.83 5.98
CA ASP A 103 6.83 11.05 5.35
C ASP A 103 7.85 11.58 4.34
N SER A 104 7.55 11.45 3.04
CA SER A 104 8.43 11.95 1.98
C SER A 104 8.72 13.45 2.09
N ASP A 105 7.79 14.22 2.66
CA ASP A 105 7.88 15.67 2.75
C ASP A 105 9.03 16.11 3.66
N MET A 106 9.43 15.28 4.64
CA MET A 106 10.57 15.60 5.51
C MET A 106 11.90 15.55 4.77
N TYR A 107 11.98 14.77 3.69
CA TYR A 107 13.20 14.57 2.91
C TYR A 107 13.29 15.52 1.71
N GLU A 108 12.33 16.44 1.55
CA GLU A 108 12.33 17.42 0.45
C GLU A 108 13.47 18.44 0.53
N SER A 109 13.92 18.81 1.74
CA SER A 109 15.08 19.68 1.93
C SER A 109 15.83 19.38 3.23
N ASP A 110 17.08 19.86 3.31
CA ASP A 110 17.89 19.77 4.52
C ASP A 110 17.20 20.46 5.71
N GLU A 111 16.59 21.62 5.49
CA GLU A 111 15.87 22.35 6.54
C GLU A 111 14.61 21.62 7.01
N ALA A 112 13.90 20.93 6.11
CA ALA A 112 12.73 20.13 6.47
C ALA A 112 13.14 18.94 7.35
N LEU A 113 14.21 18.25 6.97
CA LEU A 113 14.74 17.11 7.70
C LEU A 113 15.30 17.51 9.08
N GLU A 114 16.10 18.57 9.13
CA GLU A 114 16.64 19.11 10.38
C GLU A 114 15.52 19.54 11.34
N LYS A 115 14.49 20.22 10.82
CA LYS A 115 13.33 20.60 11.61
C LYS A 115 12.56 19.38 12.11
N ALA A 116 12.34 18.40 11.23
CA ALA A 116 11.68 17.16 11.60
C ALA A 116 12.42 16.47 12.75
N VAL A 117 13.76 16.40 12.69
CA VAL A 117 14.60 15.84 13.77
C VAL A 117 14.42 16.64 15.05
N ALA A 118 14.54 17.97 15.00
CA ALA A 118 14.40 18.82 16.18
C ALA A 118 13.00 18.74 16.83
N ASP A 119 11.94 18.62 16.02
CA ASP A 119 10.55 18.60 16.49
C ASP A 119 10.14 17.25 17.10
N ASN A 120 10.77 16.14 16.69
CA ASN A 120 10.34 14.78 17.02
C ASN A 120 11.33 13.97 17.85
N LEU A 121 12.59 14.41 17.97
CA LEU A 121 13.57 13.71 18.79
C LEU A 121 13.22 13.84 20.28
N GLN A 122 12.52 12.83 20.80
CA GLN A 122 12.33 12.70 22.24
C GLN A 122 13.66 12.33 22.88
N ARG A 123 14.13 13.14 23.82
CA ARG A 123 15.36 12.84 24.56
C ARG A 123 15.06 11.75 25.60
N TYR A 124 15.30 10.51 25.21
CA TYR A 124 15.48 9.38 26.14
C TYR A 124 16.75 9.61 26.99
N ASN A 125 17.05 8.65 27.85
CA ASN A 125 18.26 8.70 28.67
C ASN A 125 19.52 8.62 27.78
N GLU A 126 20.03 9.78 27.36
CA GLU A 126 21.18 9.95 26.46
C GLU A 126 22.41 9.19 26.99
N ASP A 127 22.65 9.22 28.31
CA ASP A 127 23.77 8.51 28.92
C ASP A 127 23.65 6.99 28.74
N GLU A 128 22.44 6.43 28.84
CA GLU A 128 22.19 5.01 28.63
C GLU A 128 22.30 4.62 27.16
N LEU A 129 21.77 5.44 26.24
CA LEU A 129 21.90 5.23 24.79
C LEU A 129 23.36 5.32 24.34
N LYS A 130 24.10 6.30 24.84
CA LYS A 130 25.54 6.46 24.55
C LYS A 130 26.37 5.31 25.11
N SER A 131 26.02 4.83 26.30
CA SER A 131 26.62 3.64 26.90
C SER A 131 26.33 2.40 26.05
N LEU A 132 25.09 2.23 25.58
CA LEU A 132 24.69 1.13 24.70
C LEU A 132 25.41 1.20 23.35
N ALA A 133 25.50 2.38 22.72
CA ALA A 133 26.24 2.61 21.49
C ALA A 133 27.71 2.22 21.64
N GLY A 134 28.37 2.68 22.72
CA GLY A 134 29.74 2.32 23.03
C GLY A 134 29.93 0.82 23.28
N ALA A 135 28.96 0.18 23.95
CA ALA A 135 28.99 -1.25 24.17
C ALA A 135 28.76 -2.06 22.89
N LEU A 136 28.00 -1.54 21.92
CA LEU A 136 27.80 -2.14 20.60
C LEU A 136 28.86 -1.73 19.57
N GLU A 137 29.74 -0.79 19.92
CA GLU A 137 30.78 -0.22 19.05
C GLU A 137 30.20 0.47 17.81
N VAL A 138 29.05 1.13 17.97
CA VAL A 138 28.40 1.91 16.90
C VAL A 138 28.43 3.41 17.22
N PRO A 139 28.37 4.29 16.21
CA PRO A 139 28.35 5.74 16.41
C PRO A 139 27.14 6.23 17.22
N PHE A 140 27.39 7.27 18.02
CA PHE A 140 26.35 8.07 18.67
C PHE A 140 26.64 9.54 18.36
N TYR A 141 25.69 10.21 17.72
CA TYR A 141 25.83 11.54 17.14
C TYR A 141 25.15 12.60 18.01
N PRO A 142 25.69 13.83 18.02
CA PRO A 142 24.95 14.97 18.55
C PRO A 142 23.73 15.27 17.67
N GLU A 143 22.71 15.91 18.24
CA GLU A 143 21.42 16.16 17.60
C GLU A 143 21.53 16.85 16.24
N GLU A 144 22.42 17.85 16.13
CA GLU A 144 22.70 18.59 14.90
C GLU A 144 23.27 17.74 13.76
N GLU A 145 23.81 16.55 14.05
CA GLU A 145 24.36 15.63 13.05
C GLU A 145 23.39 14.49 12.68
N ILE A 146 22.30 14.27 13.44
CA ILE A 146 21.38 13.14 13.24
C ILE A 146 20.71 13.18 11.87
N ALA A 147 20.30 14.37 11.40
CA ALA A 147 19.67 14.53 10.08
C ALA A 147 20.60 14.01 8.96
N GLU A 148 21.87 14.40 8.98
CA GLU A 148 22.84 14.03 7.95
C GLU A 148 23.38 12.61 8.11
N LYS A 149 23.72 12.21 9.35
CA LYS A 149 24.46 10.96 9.62
C LYS A 149 23.57 9.76 9.87
N VAL A 150 22.28 9.96 10.12
CA VAL A 150 21.35 8.88 10.49
C VAL A 150 20.12 8.86 9.61
N MET A 151 19.38 9.99 9.51
CA MET A 151 18.11 10.01 8.79
C MET A 151 18.28 9.97 7.27
N ARG A 152 19.30 10.62 6.72
CA ARG A 152 19.64 10.56 5.29
C ARG A 152 20.02 9.14 4.83
N PRO A 153 20.97 8.44 5.50
CA PRO A 153 21.29 7.05 5.16
C PRO A 153 20.09 6.11 5.28
N PHE A 154 19.20 6.33 6.26
CA PHE A 154 17.96 5.58 6.34
C PHE A 154 17.07 5.79 5.10
N TYR A 155 16.85 7.02 4.67
CA TYR A 155 16.06 7.32 3.46
C TYR A 155 16.67 6.70 2.21
N GLU A 156 18.00 6.79 2.06
CA GLU A 156 18.72 6.17 0.97
C GLU A 156 18.53 4.65 0.96
N ALA A 157 18.59 4.00 2.12
CA ALA A 157 18.34 2.56 2.24
C ALA A 157 16.89 2.21 1.88
N ALA A 158 15.92 2.98 2.40
CA ALA A 158 14.49 2.73 2.21
C ALA A 158 14.01 2.93 0.77
N THR A 159 14.63 3.83 0.01
CA THR A 159 14.29 4.13 -1.38
C THR A 159 15.18 3.41 -2.41
N ARG A 160 16.14 2.59 -1.96
CA ARG A 160 17.07 1.87 -2.82
C ARG A 160 16.40 0.74 -3.61
N GLU A 161 16.77 0.62 -4.90
CA GLU A 161 16.42 -0.53 -5.73
C GLU A 161 17.48 -1.68 -5.66
N PRO A 162 17.06 -2.96 -5.69
CA PRO A 162 15.68 -3.42 -5.62
C PRO A 162 15.08 -3.23 -4.21
N LEU A 163 13.80 -2.84 -4.19
CA LEU A 163 13.04 -2.64 -2.95
C LEU A 163 12.86 -3.97 -2.21
N PHE A 164 12.83 -3.90 -0.89
CA PHE A 164 12.32 -4.98 -0.05
C PHE A 164 10.80 -4.83 0.10
N THR A 165 10.06 -5.76 -0.47
CA THR A 165 8.59 -5.78 -0.51
C THR A 165 8.10 -7.16 -0.11
N VAL A 166 6.91 -7.22 0.47
CA VAL A 166 6.24 -8.46 0.87
C VAL A 166 4.95 -8.59 0.04
N PHE A 167 4.76 -9.71 -0.63
CA PHE A 167 3.64 -10.03 -1.50
C PHE A 167 2.70 -11.03 -0.84
N LEU A 168 1.41 -10.89 -1.08
CA LEU A 168 0.33 -11.64 -0.43
C LEU A 168 -0.76 -11.99 -1.42
N ASP A 169 -0.77 -13.24 -1.89
CA ASP A 169 -1.77 -13.91 -2.76
C ASP A 169 -2.26 -13.14 -4.03
N ASP A 170 -2.04 -11.83 -4.18
CA ASP A 170 -2.34 -10.87 -5.26
C ASP A 170 -2.12 -9.36 -4.89
N ASN A 171 -1.65 -9.02 -3.68
CA ASN A 171 -1.36 -7.65 -3.22
C ASN A 171 0.07 -7.49 -2.69
N ASP A 172 0.60 -6.26 -2.77
CA ASP A 172 1.94 -5.91 -2.29
C ASP A 172 1.80 -5.08 -1.00
N ALA A 173 2.65 -5.35 -0.01
CA ALA A 173 2.85 -4.47 1.12
C ALA A 173 3.31 -3.09 0.64
N MET A 174 2.85 -2.04 1.31
CA MET A 174 3.23 -0.67 0.98
C MET A 174 4.73 -0.49 1.18
N PRO A 175 5.42 0.27 0.31
CA PRO A 175 6.82 0.59 0.53
C PRO A 175 6.97 1.44 1.80
N LEU A 176 8.08 1.27 2.50
CA LEU A 176 8.41 2.04 3.70
C LEU A 176 8.51 3.54 3.40
N ILE A 177 9.01 3.92 2.23
CA ILE A 177 9.03 5.29 1.75
C ILE A 177 8.63 5.27 0.27
N ASP A 178 7.77 6.19 -0.15
CA ASP A 178 7.42 6.36 -1.56
C ASP A 178 8.70 6.64 -2.38
N PRO A 179 8.98 5.87 -3.44
CA PRO A 179 10.12 6.13 -4.28
C PRO A 179 9.94 7.48 -5.01
N PRO A 180 11.03 8.22 -5.27
CA PRO A 180 10.94 9.53 -5.92
C PRO A 180 10.18 9.44 -7.25
N ALA A 181 9.32 10.43 -7.50
CA ALA A 181 8.46 10.50 -8.67
C ALA A 181 9.27 10.32 -9.98
N GLY A 182 9.11 9.17 -10.62
CA GLY A 182 9.82 8.82 -11.86
C GLY A 182 10.51 7.45 -11.86
N ALA A 183 10.66 6.80 -10.71
CA ALA A 183 10.97 5.37 -10.66
C ALA A 183 9.73 4.59 -11.13
N GLY A 184 9.85 3.80 -12.20
CA GLY A 184 8.76 3.22 -12.98
C GLY A 184 7.91 2.14 -12.29
N SER A 185 7.53 2.32 -11.03
CA SER A 185 6.55 1.50 -10.33
C SER A 185 5.32 2.35 -9.98
N VAL A 186 4.16 1.90 -10.45
CA VAL A 186 2.88 2.56 -10.19
C VAL A 186 2.40 2.07 -8.82
N TYR A 187 2.98 2.60 -7.75
CA TYR A 187 2.40 2.47 -6.42
C TYR A 187 1.44 3.66 -6.22
N TYR A 188 0.14 3.40 -6.27
CA TYR A 188 -0.88 4.36 -5.82
C TYR A 188 -1.20 4.04 -4.37
N THR A 189 -0.48 4.64 -3.43
CA THR A 189 -0.84 4.70 -2.02
C THR A 189 -0.64 6.13 -1.53
N CYS A 190 -1.59 6.64 -0.75
CA CYS A 190 -1.76 8.07 -0.49
C CYS A 190 -1.32 8.42 0.94
N TYR A 191 -0.21 9.14 1.12
CA TYR A 191 0.03 9.88 2.37
C TYR A 191 0.72 11.23 2.10
N GLY A 192 -0.09 12.27 1.93
CA GLY A 192 0.40 13.66 1.96
C GLY A 192 -0.64 14.72 2.29
N SER A 193 -1.94 14.39 2.42
CA SER A 193 -2.96 15.44 2.67
C SER A 193 -4.20 15.06 3.47
N CYS A 194 -4.35 13.82 3.96
CA CYS A 194 -5.61 13.37 4.59
C CYS A 194 -5.51 12.98 6.07
N MET A 195 -4.35 13.18 6.71
CA MET A 195 -4.09 12.63 8.05
C MET A 195 -4.97 13.16 9.19
N PRO A 196 -5.55 14.39 9.23
CA PRO A 196 -6.34 14.77 10.40
C PRO A 196 -7.80 14.24 10.39
N ILE A 197 -8.21 13.37 9.43
CA ILE A 197 -9.62 12.97 9.29
C ILE A 197 -9.84 11.45 9.39
N CYS A 198 -8.83 10.60 9.22
CA CYS A 198 -9.06 9.16 9.07
C CYS A 198 -8.60 8.36 10.30
N GLU A 199 -9.42 8.33 11.36
CA GLU A 199 -9.19 7.47 12.53
C GLU A 199 -9.49 5.97 12.26
N ASN A 200 -9.93 5.59 11.05
CA ASN A 200 -10.30 4.20 10.72
C ASN A 200 -9.95 3.80 9.27
N TYR A 201 -9.47 2.56 9.09
CA TYR A 201 -9.21 1.90 7.78
C TYR A 201 -10.36 2.06 6.76
N LEU A 202 -11.60 2.05 7.24
CA LEU A 202 -12.77 2.27 6.38
C LEU A 202 -12.75 3.65 5.73
N ASP A 203 -12.32 4.70 6.44
CA ASP A 203 -12.29 6.06 5.89
C ASP A 203 -11.19 6.24 4.83
N CYS A 204 -10.05 5.56 5.00
CA CYS A 204 -8.98 5.50 3.99
C CYS A 204 -9.46 4.80 2.71
N ALA A 205 -10.07 3.62 2.83
CA ALA A 205 -10.60 2.88 1.68
C ALA A 205 -11.69 3.68 0.92
N LEU A 206 -12.54 4.42 1.65
CA LEU A 206 -13.53 5.32 1.05
C LEU A 206 -12.88 6.43 0.24
N PHE A 207 -11.78 6.99 0.75
CA PHE A 207 -11.04 8.05 0.08
C PHE A 207 -10.36 7.54 -1.20
N HIS A 208 -9.65 6.42 -1.12
CA HIS A 208 -8.96 5.82 -2.27
C HIS A 208 -9.92 5.41 -3.37
N ILE A 209 -11.01 4.71 -3.03
CA ILE A 209 -11.99 4.31 -4.03
C ILE A 209 -12.69 5.54 -4.63
N ALA A 210 -12.97 6.58 -3.85
CA ALA A 210 -13.52 7.82 -4.40
C ALA A 210 -12.55 8.49 -5.39
N ALA A 211 -11.26 8.56 -5.05
CA ALA A 211 -10.22 9.11 -5.93
C ALA A 211 -10.06 8.26 -7.21
N TYR A 212 -10.04 6.94 -7.09
CA TYR A 212 -10.06 6.01 -8.22
C TYR A 212 -11.23 6.30 -9.16
N LEU A 213 -12.47 6.41 -8.63
CA LEU A 213 -13.65 6.71 -9.43
C LEU A 213 -13.59 8.10 -10.10
N ARG A 214 -12.97 9.10 -9.45
CA ARG A 214 -12.72 10.40 -10.08
C ARG A 214 -11.85 10.27 -11.31
N ASP A 215 -10.86 9.38 -11.28
CA ASP A 215 -9.96 9.22 -12.41
C ASP A 215 -10.57 8.39 -13.53
N VAL A 216 -11.14 7.22 -13.20
CA VAL A 216 -11.64 6.27 -14.22
C VAL A 216 -13.07 6.56 -14.71
N ALA A 217 -13.84 7.38 -13.99
CA ALA A 217 -15.23 7.70 -14.31
C ALA A 217 -15.53 9.21 -14.19
N LYS A 218 -14.64 10.03 -14.79
CA LYS A 218 -14.70 11.51 -14.74
C LYS A 218 -16.08 12.07 -15.04
N GLU A 219 -16.70 11.64 -16.13
CA GLU A 219 -18.01 12.16 -16.55
C GLU A 219 -19.14 11.82 -15.56
N LYS A 220 -19.11 10.61 -15.01
CA LYS A 220 -20.14 10.12 -14.07
C LYS A 220 -19.99 10.73 -12.68
N THR A 221 -18.78 11.10 -12.29
CA THR A 221 -18.50 11.70 -10.98
C THR A 221 -18.48 13.22 -11.01
N ALA A 222 -18.36 13.87 -12.18
CA ALA A 222 -18.19 15.33 -12.32
C ALA A 222 -19.22 16.16 -11.55
N SER A 223 -20.48 15.72 -11.50
CA SER A 223 -21.55 16.42 -10.79
C SER A 223 -21.63 16.13 -9.28
N MET A 224 -20.84 15.19 -8.77
CA MET A 224 -20.83 14.79 -7.36
C MET A 224 -19.82 15.64 -6.61
N THR A 225 -20.15 16.10 -5.41
CA THR A 225 -19.15 16.59 -4.45
C THR A 225 -18.38 15.42 -3.84
N ASP A 226 -17.23 15.69 -3.22
CA ASP A 226 -16.42 14.62 -2.61
C ASP A 226 -17.16 13.92 -1.46
N ASP A 227 -17.95 14.64 -0.67
CA ASP A 227 -18.82 14.04 0.35
C ASP A 227 -19.92 13.17 -0.28
N GLN A 228 -20.53 13.60 -1.38
CA GLN A 228 -21.52 12.79 -2.10
C GLN A 228 -20.89 11.52 -2.68
N LEU A 229 -19.68 11.61 -3.24
CA LEU A 229 -18.96 10.48 -3.80
C LEU A 229 -18.52 9.50 -2.70
N ARG A 230 -18.00 9.98 -1.56
CA ARG A 230 -17.65 9.12 -0.42
C ARG A 230 -18.88 8.40 0.17
N ARG A 231 -20.02 9.10 0.31
CA ARG A 231 -21.29 8.45 0.74
C ARG A 231 -21.79 7.43 -0.27
N TYR A 232 -21.57 7.66 -1.56
CA TYR A 232 -21.86 6.69 -2.60
C TYR A 232 -20.98 5.45 -2.44
N VAL A 233 -19.66 5.62 -2.37
CA VAL A 233 -18.70 4.53 -2.20
C VAL A 233 -19.03 3.70 -0.95
N ASN A 234 -19.27 4.32 0.20
CA ASN A 234 -19.61 3.61 1.45
C ASN A 234 -20.85 2.73 1.31
N ARG A 235 -21.89 3.24 0.64
CA ARG A 235 -23.11 2.46 0.39
C ARG A 235 -22.83 1.25 -0.51
N VAL A 236 -22.04 1.46 -1.56
CA VAL A 236 -21.72 0.42 -2.54
C VAL A 236 -20.78 -0.63 -1.93
N MET A 237 -19.83 -0.24 -1.09
CA MET A 237 -19.00 -1.17 -0.32
C MET A 237 -19.85 -2.04 0.61
N LYS A 238 -20.79 -1.45 1.37
CA LYS A 238 -21.72 -2.23 2.21
C LYS A 238 -22.55 -3.24 1.42
N GLN A 239 -22.95 -2.88 0.20
CA GLN A 239 -23.65 -3.81 -0.70
C GLN A 239 -22.73 -4.91 -1.21
N ALA A 240 -21.50 -4.56 -1.60
CA ALA A 240 -20.49 -5.50 -2.06
C ALA A 240 -20.13 -6.53 -0.98
N SER A 241 -20.02 -6.12 0.28
CA SER A 241 -19.75 -7.03 1.41
C SER A 241 -20.86 -8.07 1.61
N ALA A 242 -22.10 -7.78 1.20
CA ALA A 242 -23.18 -8.77 1.22
C ALA A 242 -22.98 -9.91 0.19
N PHE A 243 -22.08 -9.72 -0.78
CA PHE A 243 -21.61 -10.74 -1.72
C PHE A 243 -20.28 -11.38 -1.30
N GLY A 244 -19.77 -11.06 -0.10
CA GLY A 244 -18.50 -11.58 0.41
C GLY A 244 -17.26 -10.86 -0.11
N ILE A 245 -17.41 -9.73 -0.80
CA ILE A 245 -16.29 -8.92 -1.30
C ILE A 245 -15.57 -8.26 -0.12
N SER A 246 -14.24 -8.36 -0.10
CA SER A 246 -13.43 -7.94 1.04
C SER A 246 -12.26 -7.02 0.72
N SER A 247 -11.61 -7.14 -0.45
CA SER A 247 -10.47 -6.29 -0.78
C SER A 247 -10.89 -4.90 -1.26
N GLU A 248 -10.07 -3.89 -0.96
CA GLU A 248 -10.24 -2.52 -1.46
C GLU A 248 -10.28 -2.48 -3.00
N ARG A 249 -9.41 -3.25 -3.66
CA ARG A 249 -9.36 -3.37 -5.12
C ARG A 249 -10.67 -3.91 -5.70
N ALA A 250 -11.22 -4.98 -5.12
CA ALA A 250 -12.50 -5.53 -5.56
C ALA A 250 -13.65 -4.56 -5.27
N HIS A 251 -13.62 -3.87 -4.14
CA HIS A 251 -14.57 -2.80 -3.84
C HIS A 251 -14.48 -1.64 -4.85
N GLY A 252 -13.29 -1.24 -5.29
CA GLY A 252 -13.10 -0.24 -6.33
C GLY A 252 -13.70 -0.64 -7.67
N LYS A 253 -13.41 -1.86 -8.15
CA LYS A 253 -13.98 -2.42 -9.38
C LYS A 253 -15.50 -2.54 -9.29
N TRP A 254 -16.01 -3.03 -8.17
CA TRP A 254 -17.46 -3.14 -7.93
C TRP A 254 -18.13 -1.76 -7.90
N ALA A 255 -17.51 -0.77 -7.27
CA ALA A 255 -18.01 0.60 -7.23
C ALA A 255 -18.05 1.25 -8.61
N TYR A 256 -17.04 1.01 -9.44
CA TYR A 256 -16.99 1.46 -10.82
C TYR A 256 -18.10 0.83 -11.66
N MET A 257 -18.24 -0.50 -11.64
CA MET A 257 -19.29 -1.19 -12.41
C MET A 257 -20.69 -0.77 -11.95
N THR A 258 -20.88 -0.59 -10.64
CA THR A 258 -22.14 -0.07 -10.09
C THR A 258 -22.41 1.34 -10.59
N LEU A 259 -21.38 2.20 -10.69
CA LEU A 259 -21.52 3.56 -11.20
C LEU A 259 -21.83 3.58 -12.70
N ALA A 260 -21.15 2.74 -13.47
CA ALA A 260 -21.35 2.59 -14.91
C ALA A 260 -22.76 2.11 -15.26
N THR A 261 -23.36 1.29 -14.38
CA THR A 261 -24.74 0.78 -14.49
C THR A 261 -25.76 1.66 -13.76
N ASN A 262 -25.42 2.89 -13.40
CA ASN A 262 -26.29 3.83 -12.67
C ASN A 262 -26.90 3.26 -11.37
N GLY A 263 -26.19 2.36 -10.70
CA GLY A 263 -26.59 1.74 -9.45
C GLY A 263 -27.27 0.37 -9.59
N ASP A 264 -27.49 -0.12 -10.81
CA ASP A 264 -28.29 -1.33 -11.02
C ASP A 264 -27.52 -2.63 -10.83
N LEU A 265 -26.19 -2.63 -10.93
CA LEU A 265 -25.36 -3.85 -10.85
C LEU A 265 -25.76 -4.81 -9.70
N PRO A 266 -25.91 -4.36 -8.43
CA PRO A 266 -26.21 -5.26 -7.33
C PRO A 266 -27.63 -5.84 -7.39
N ASN A 267 -28.51 -5.25 -8.19
CA ASN A 267 -29.91 -5.66 -8.35
C ASN A 267 -30.10 -6.63 -9.51
N LEU A 268 -29.16 -6.71 -10.45
CA LEU A 268 -29.22 -7.60 -11.60
C LEU A 268 -29.20 -9.07 -11.15
N GLU A 269 -30.23 -9.82 -11.54
CA GLU A 269 -30.37 -11.22 -11.15
C GLU A 269 -29.20 -12.07 -11.67
N ALA A 270 -28.72 -11.79 -12.88
CA ALA A 270 -27.55 -12.45 -13.46
C ALA A 270 -26.29 -12.27 -12.59
N VAL A 271 -26.09 -11.07 -12.00
CA VAL A 271 -24.96 -10.79 -11.12
C VAL A 271 -25.12 -11.54 -9.79
N LYS A 272 -26.33 -11.55 -9.21
CA LYS A 272 -26.60 -12.30 -7.96
C LYS A 272 -26.37 -13.79 -8.11
N VAL A 273 -26.82 -14.37 -9.22
CA VAL A 273 -26.63 -15.78 -9.56
C VAL A 273 -25.14 -16.07 -9.73
N PHE A 274 -24.45 -15.28 -10.56
CA PHE A 274 -23.01 -15.44 -10.80
C PHE A 274 -22.18 -15.33 -9.51
N MET A 275 -22.46 -14.33 -8.66
CA MET A 275 -21.76 -14.13 -7.40
C MET A 275 -22.00 -15.25 -6.37
N LYS A 276 -22.94 -16.18 -6.62
CA LYS A 276 -23.23 -17.33 -5.76
C LYS A 276 -23.03 -18.68 -6.45
N ASP A 277 -22.53 -18.68 -7.69
CA ASP A 277 -22.43 -19.87 -8.50
C ASP A 277 -21.33 -20.81 -7.95
N PRO A 278 -21.63 -22.07 -7.60
CA PRO A 278 -20.64 -23.03 -7.09
C PRO A 278 -19.50 -23.31 -8.07
N GLU A 279 -19.71 -23.17 -9.38
CA GLU A 279 -18.67 -23.40 -10.39
C GLU A 279 -17.44 -22.51 -10.17
N TYR A 280 -17.67 -21.31 -9.63
CA TYR A 280 -16.63 -20.29 -9.40
C TYR A 280 -16.21 -20.18 -7.93
N GLU A 281 -16.51 -21.16 -7.07
CA GLU A 281 -16.20 -21.10 -5.62
C GLU A 281 -14.70 -20.96 -5.35
N HIS A 282 -13.89 -21.63 -6.16
CA HIS A 282 -12.43 -21.58 -6.09
C HIS A 282 -11.80 -20.19 -6.31
N LEU A 283 -12.55 -19.22 -6.87
CA LEU A 283 -12.06 -17.85 -7.12
C LEU A 283 -12.31 -16.89 -5.94
N GLY A 284 -13.14 -17.28 -4.96
CA GLY A 284 -13.64 -16.34 -3.95
C GLY A 284 -14.50 -15.22 -4.53
N ALA A 285 -14.99 -14.31 -3.68
CA ALA A 285 -15.84 -13.21 -4.11
C ALA A 285 -15.06 -12.17 -4.92
N ASP A 286 -13.84 -11.84 -4.50
CA ASP A 286 -12.99 -10.84 -5.14
C ASP A 286 -12.56 -11.29 -6.56
N GLY A 287 -12.17 -12.56 -6.74
CA GLY A 287 -11.84 -13.12 -8.05
C GLY A 287 -13.04 -13.16 -9.01
N ARG A 288 -14.27 -13.31 -8.49
CA ARG A 288 -15.50 -13.19 -9.30
C ARG A 288 -15.74 -11.77 -9.77
N VAL A 289 -15.44 -10.75 -8.95
CA VAL A 289 -15.53 -9.34 -9.38
C VAL A 289 -14.56 -9.06 -10.54
N ASP A 290 -13.37 -9.65 -10.49
CA ASP A 290 -12.37 -9.52 -11.56
C ASP A 290 -12.85 -10.11 -12.89
N LEU A 291 -13.48 -11.28 -12.82
CA LEU A 291 -14.06 -11.92 -13.99
C LEU A 291 -15.26 -11.12 -14.54
N LEU A 292 -16.10 -10.59 -13.65
CA LEU A 292 -17.25 -9.75 -14.02
C LEU A 292 -16.80 -8.45 -14.72
N MET A 293 -15.76 -7.80 -14.20
CA MET A 293 -15.20 -6.58 -14.78
C MET A 293 -14.61 -6.84 -16.17
N LYS A 294 -13.82 -7.92 -16.34
CA LYS A 294 -13.27 -8.31 -17.65
C LYS A 294 -14.37 -8.52 -18.69
N ASN A 295 -15.43 -9.26 -18.33
CA ASN A 295 -16.56 -9.50 -19.22
C ASN A 295 -17.34 -8.22 -19.53
N THR A 296 -17.49 -7.31 -18.55
CA THR A 296 -18.17 -6.02 -18.75
C THR A 296 -17.41 -5.12 -19.71
N ILE A 297 -16.08 -5.01 -19.57
CA ILE A 297 -15.22 -4.24 -20.49
C ILE A 297 -15.33 -4.80 -21.91
N THR A 298 -15.21 -6.12 -22.07
CA THR A 298 -15.34 -6.77 -23.40
C THR A 298 -16.69 -6.48 -24.06
N GLU A 299 -17.79 -6.46 -23.31
CA GLU A 299 -19.10 -6.13 -23.87
C GLU A 299 -19.29 -4.64 -24.18
N LEU A 300 -18.69 -3.73 -23.40
CA LEU A 300 -18.68 -2.29 -23.70
C LEU A 300 -17.88 -1.99 -24.97
N GLU A 301 -16.71 -2.60 -25.14
CA GLU A 301 -15.89 -2.46 -26.35
C GLU A 301 -16.62 -2.96 -27.61
N LYS A 302 -17.34 -4.09 -27.51
CA LYS A 302 -18.18 -4.60 -28.60
C LYS A 302 -19.30 -3.63 -28.97
N ARG A 303 -19.94 -2.98 -27.97
CA ARG A 303 -21.01 -2.00 -28.21
C ARG A 303 -20.48 -0.73 -28.87
N GLU A 304 -19.37 -0.18 -28.39
CA GLU A 304 -18.74 0.97 -29.03
C GLU A 304 -18.29 0.67 -30.47
N ALA A 305 -17.76 -0.53 -30.72
CA ALA A 305 -17.43 -0.98 -32.07
C ALA A 305 -18.67 -1.11 -32.96
N ALA A 306 -19.78 -1.62 -32.42
CA ALA A 306 -21.05 -1.72 -33.15
C ALA A 306 -21.66 -0.34 -33.44
N GLU A 307 -21.59 0.61 -32.52
CA GLU A 307 -22.09 1.99 -32.70
C GLU A 307 -21.24 2.75 -33.73
N LYS A 308 -19.91 2.66 -33.66
CA LYS A 308 -19.01 3.24 -34.68
C LYS A 308 -19.24 2.63 -36.06
N ASN A 309 -19.51 1.32 -36.13
CA ASN A 309 -19.86 0.65 -37.39
C ASN A 309 -21.24 1.06 -37.92
N ALA A 310 -22.21 1.33 -37.05
CA ALA A 310 -23.54 1.81 -37.42
C ALA A 310 -23.51 3.27 -37.90
N GLU A 311 -22.70 4.13 -37.30
CA GLU A 311 -22.48 5.51 -37.77
C GLU A 311 -21.72 5.54 -39.11
N ALA A 312 -20.74 4.64 -39.30
CA ALA A 312 -20.01 4.51 -40.56
C ALA A 312 -20.87 3.96 -41.71
N ALA A 313 -21.94 3.22 -41.41
CA ALA A 313 -22.85 2.66 -42.42
C ALA A 313 -23.78 3.72 -43.05
N GLY A 314 -23.92 4.90 -42.44
CA GLY A 314 -24.80 6.00 -42.90
C GLY A 314 -26.29 5.62 -42.94
N PRO A 315 -27.21 6.59 -43.04
CA PRO A 315 -28.64 6.28 -43.12
C PRO A 315 -28.90 5.48 -44.40
N ALA A 316 -29.50 4.29 -44.24
CA ALA A 316 -29.93 3.45 -45.35
C ALA A 316 -30.73 4.33 -46.34
N LYS A 317 -30.21 4.47 -47.56
CA LYS A 317 -30.97 5.10 -48.65
C LYS A 317 -32.29 4.35 -48.74
N HIS A 318 -33.38 5.03 -48.42
CA HIS A 318 -34.71 4.63 -48.81
C HIS A 318 -34.67 4.36 -50.32
N LEU A 319 -34.61 3.09 -50.69
CA LEU A 319 -34.94 2.65 -52.04
C LEU A 319 -36.43 2.96 -52.19
N ALA A 320 -36.70 4.09 -52.84
CA ALA A 320 -38.02 4.43 -53.32
C ALA A 320 -38.49 3.29 -54.21
N TYR A 321 -39.45 2.52 -53.70
CA TYR A 321 -40.21 1.56 -54.48
C TYR A 321 -41.07 2.41 -55.43
N SER A 322 -40.64 2.57 -56.67
CA SER A 322 -41.45 3.21 -57.71
C SER A 322 -42.61 2.29 -58.05
N ASP A 323 -43.80 2.72 -57.65
CA ASP A 323 -45.09 2.13 -57.99
C ASP A 323 -45.36 2.38 -59.48
N GLU A 324 -45.03 1.42 -60.34
CA GLU A 324 -45.57 1.33 -61.70
C GLU A 324 -46.79 0.41 -61.67
N SER A 325 -47.96 0.94 -61.33
CA SER A 325 -49.21 0.35 -61.78
C SER A 325 -50.35 1.37 -61.89
N SER A 326 -50.95 1.41 -63.08
CA SER A 326 -52.29 1.94 -63.43
C SER A 326 -52.46 3.49 -63.42
N HIS A 327 -52.92 4.16 -64.47
CA HIS A 327 -53.94 3.83 -65.47
C HIS A 327 -53.73 4.57 -66.81
N LYS A 328 -53.91 3.81 -67.91
CA LYS A 328 -54.54 4.32 -69.12
C LYS A 328 -56.05 4.42 -68.87
N PHE A 329 -56.64 5.59 -69.08
CA PHE A 329 -57.72 5.84 -70.05
C PHE A 329 -57.87 7.34 -70.28
#